data_AF-A0A8T7C3U4-F1
#
_entry.id   AF-A0A8T7C3U4-F1
#
_cell.length_a   1.000
_cell.length_b   1.000
_cell.length_c   1.000
_cell.angle_alpha   90.00
_cell.angle_beta   90.00
_cell.angle_gamma   90.00
#
_symmetry.space_group_name_H-M   'P 1'
#
loop_
_entity.id
_entity.type
_entity.pdbx_description
1 polymer ?
#
loop_
_entity_poly.entity_id
_entity_poly.type
_entity_poly.pdbx_seq_one_letter_code
_entity_poly.pdbx_strand_id
1 'polypeptide(L)'
;MAHTKDQYYVPHGSHWPIVGSVGLFLTMIGASSMLNGSATGKFFLIVGIGVLMVMVFGWFGVVIRESVAGYYNSQVDKSFRMGMLWFILSEVMFFAAFFGALFYARQYSIPWIGGEGNNFFTNLLLWQGYESTWPTNGPAEVGGDYEAMPPMGLPAINTAILLTSGITITIAHHALKDMNRRILSLGLLATWLLGFLFVGLQAYEYMHAYEAMNLTLGSGIYGSTFYMLTGFHGLHVTLGATMLLVIWLRVLKGHFTPENHFAFEAVAWYWHFVDVVWLGLYIFVYWL
;
A
#
# COMPACT_ATOMS: atom_id res chain seq x y z
N MET A 1 37.15 -2.00 -11.45
CA MET A 1 37.31 -2.79 -12.69
C MET A 1 36.22 -2.35 -13.65
N ALA A 2 36.53 -2.11 -14.92
CA ALA A 2 35.51 -1.75 -15.91
C ALA A 2 34.61 -2.98 -16.14
N HIS A 3 33.32 -2.85 -15.89
CA HIS A 3 32.34 -3.92 -16.11
C HIS A 3 32.21 -4.19 -17.62
N THR A 4 32.25 -5.46 -18.00
CA THR A 4 32.09 -5.90 -19.39
C THR A 4 30.61 -6.03 -19.72
N LYS A 5 30.16 -5.43 -20.83
CA LYS A 5 28.74 -5.32 -21.18
C LYS A 5 27.99 -6.68 -21.26
N ASP A 6 28.70 -7.76 -21.56
CA ASP A 6 28.12 -9.10 -21.73
C ASP A 6 28.04 -9.91 -20.42
N GLN A 7 28.58 -9.42 -19.31
CA GLN A 7 28.53 -10.09 -18.02
C GLN A 7 27.41 -9.54 -17.14
N TYR A 8 26.80 -10.42 -16.34
CA TYR A 8 25.80 -10.02 -15.34
C TYR A 8 26.44 -9.02 -14.35
N TYR A 9 25.76 -7.90 -14.10
CA TYR A 9 26.28 -6.89 -13.17
C TYR A 9 25.97 -7.27 -11.72
N VAL A 10 27.01 -7.35 -10.90
CA VAL A 10 26.91 -7.52 -9.44
C VAL A 10 27.53 -6.28 -8.78
N PRO A 11 26.77 -5.49 -8.01
CA PRO A 11 27.33 -4.34 -7.31
C PRO A 11 28.42 -4.78 -6.32
N HIS A 12 29.60 -4.14 -6.36
CA HIS A 12 30.68 -4.42 -5.42
C HIS A 12 30.65 -3.46 -4.22
N GLY A 13 30.70 -4.00 -2.99
CA GLY A 13 30.94 -3.20 -1.78
C GLY A 13 29.78 -2.31 -1.33
N SER A 14 28.52 -2.68 -1.60
CA SER A 14 27.37 -1.91 -1.12
C SER A 14 27.22 -2.00 0.40
N HIS A 15 27.26 -0.85 1.08
CA HIS A 15 27.03 -0.72 2.52
C HIS A 15 25.55 -0.54 2.87
N TRP A 16 24.69 -0.29 1.89
CA TRP A 16 23.26 -0.05 2.13
C TRP A 16 22.53 -1.20 2.84
N PRO A 17 22.83 -2.49 2.61
CA PRO A 17 22.21 -3.58 3.35
C PRO A 17 22.40 -3.46 4.87
N ILE A 18 23.62 -3.17 5.35
CA ILE A 18 23.88 -3.07 6.79
C ILE A 18 23.22 -1.82 7.39
N VAL A 19 23.20 -0.70 6.66
CA VAL A 19 22.47 0.51 7.08
C VAL A 19 20.98 0.21 7.21
N GLY A 20 20.41 -0.53 6.26
CA GLY A 20 19.03 -0.99 6.29
C GLY A 20 18.73 -1.87 7.49
N SER A 21 19.58 -2.87 7.77
CA SER A 21 19.44 -3.75 8.95
C SER A 21 19.46 -2.98 10.26
N VAL A 22 20.37 -2.00 10.41
CA VAL A 22 20.41 -1.13 11.60
C VAL A 22 19.16 -0.28 11.71
N GLY A 23 18.70 0.32 10.60
CA GLY A 23 17.46 1.11 10.56
C GLY A 23 16.23 0.29 10.95
N LEU A 24 16.09 -0.93 10.43
CA LEU A 24 15.01 -1.86 10.79
C LEU A 24 15.06 -2.24 12.28
N PHE A 25 16.24 -2.59 12.79
CA PHE A 25 16.43 -2.94 14.20
C PHE A 25 16.01 -1.81 15.14
N LEU A 26 16.48 -0.59 14.87
CA LEU A 26 16.12 0.60 15.66
C LEU A 26 14.63 0.91 15.57
N THR A 27 14.02 0.77 14.38
CA THR A 27 12.58 0.96 14.17
C THR A 27 11.78 -0.03 15.02
N MET A 28 12.13 -1.33 14.97
CA MET A 28 11.40 -2.37 15.70
C MET A 28 11.56 -2.26 17.22
N ILE A 29 12.78 -1.99 17.71
CA ILE A 29 13.00 -1.76 19.15
C ILE A 29 12.29 -0.49 19.60
N GLY A 30 12.35 0.59 18.81
CA GLY A 30 11.68 1.84 19.11
C GLY A 30 10.17 1.66 19.23
N ALA A 31 9.54 1.03 18.22
CA ALA A 31 8.11 0.74 18.22
C ALA A 31 7.71 -0.14 19.40
N SER A 32 8.41 -1.27 19.62
CA SER A 32 8.13 -2.17 20.74
C SER A 32 8.26 -1.47 22.09
N SER A 33 9.36 -0.72 22.30
CA SER A 33 9.59 0.00 23.54
C SER A 33 8.55 1.10 23.78
N MET A 34 8.10 1.78 22.72
CA MET A 34 7.05 2.80 22.79
C MET A 34 5.71 2.21 23.21
N LEU A 35 5.33 1.05 22.63
CA LEU A 35 4.10 0.34 23.00
C LEU A 35 4.14 -0.20 24.43
N ASN A 36 5.32 -0.44 24.99
CA ASN A 36 5.54 -0.86 26.38
C ASN A 36 5.77 0.32 27.36
N GLY A 37 5.49 1.57 26.94
CA GLY A 37 5.52 2.75 27.82
C GLY A 37 6.91 3.33 28.10
N SER A 38 7.96 2.90 27.39
CA SER A 38 9.30 3.47 27.55
C SER A 38 9.41 4.86 26.91
N ALA A 39 9.92 5.83 27.67
CA ALA A 39 10.17 7.19 27.19
C ALA A 39 11.19 7.26 26.03
N THR A 40 12.11 6.29 25.93
CA THR A 40 13.12 6.24 24.86
C THR A 40 12.59 5.61 23.57
N GLY A 41 11.43 4.94 23.61
CA GLY A 41 10.88 4.22 22.46
C GLY A 41 10.63 5.13 21.25
N LYS A 42 10.00 6.29 21.48
CA LYS A 42 9.74 7.28 20.40
C LYS A 42 11.03 7.78 19.77
N PHE A 43 12.09 8.01 20.55
CA PHE A 43 13.38 8.45 20.04
C PHE A 43 13.99 7.41 19.09
N PHE A 44 14.11 6.15 19.54
CA PHE A 44 14.67 5.09 18.70
C PHE A 44 13.83 4.82 17.44
N LEU A 45 12.50 4.94 17.55
CA LEU A 45 11.60 4.80 16.41
C LEU A 45 11.89 5.86 15.33
N ILE A 46 11.95 7.15 15.72
CA ILE A 46 12.23 8.25 14.80
C ILE A 46 13.62 8.11 14.18
N VAL A 47 14.64 7.76 14.99
CA VAL A 47 16.01 7.54 14.48
C VAL A 47 16.03 6.38 13.50
N GLY A 48 15.38 5.26 13.81
CA GLY A 48 15.28 4.09 12.93
C GLY A 48 14.65 4.42 11.58
N ILE A 49 13.50 5.13 11.59
CA ILE A 49 12.83 5.61 10.38
C ILE A 49 13.76 6.55 9.60
N GLY A 50 14.44 7.49 10.27
CA GLY A 50 15.41 8.39 9.63
C GLY A 50 16.55 7.65 8.92
N VAL A 51 17.11 6.62 9.55
CA VAL A 51 18.14 5.76 8.95
C VAL A 51 17.60 5.02 7.72
N LEU A 52 16.38 4.50 7.79
CA LEU A 52 15.74 3.85 6.64
C LEU A 52 15.51 4.82 5.48
N MET A 53 15.08 6.06 5.75
CA MET A 53 14.91 7.08 4.71
C MET A 53 16.23 7.44 4.03
N VAL A 54 17.31 7.58 4.80
CA VAL A 54 18.67 7.80 4.25
C VAL A 54 19.09 6.61 3.39
N MET A 55 18.85 5.39 3.86
CA MET A 55 19.17 4.17 3.12
C MET A 55 18.40 4.08 1.81
N VAL A 56 17.08 4.27 1.82
CA VAL A 56 16.22 4.20 0.62
C VAL A 56 16.67 5.26 -0.39
N PHE A 57 16.81 6.52 0.03
CA PHE A 57 17.23 7.59 -0.87
C PHE A 57 18.62 7.33 -1.46
N GLY A 58 19.57 6.92 -0.63
CA GLY A 58 20.94 6.65 -1.05
C GLY A 58 21.07 5.45 -1.97
N TRP A 59 20.44 4.33 -1.62
CA TRP A 59 20.49 3.08 -2.39
C TRP A 59 19.81 3.23 -3.74
N PHE A 60 18.57 3.73 -3.79
CA PHE A 60 17.91 3.98 -5.08
C PHE A 60 18.67 5.02 -5.92
N GLY A 61 19.32 6.00 -5.29
CA GLY A 61 20.23 6.91 -5.98
C GLY A 61 21.40 6.20 -6.67
N VAL A 62 22.00 5.19 -6.03
CA VAL A 62 23.03 4.33 -6.64
C VAL A 62 22.46 3.55 -7.82
N VAL A 63 21.32 2.88 -7.65
CA VAL A 63 20.66 2.09 -8.70
C VAL A 63 20.35 2.94 -9.94
N ILE A 64 19.86 4.17 -9.73
CA ILE A 64 19.60 5.12 -10.83
C ILE A 64 20.90 5.48 -11.56
N ARG A 65 21.99 5.77 -10.83
CA ARG A 65 23.28 6.11 -11.45
C ARG A 65 23.86 4.95 -12.24
N GLU A 66 23.80 3.74 -11.70
CA GLU A 66 24.26 2.51 -12.38
C GLU A 66 23.44 2.24 -13.66
N SER A 67 22.12 2.43 -13.59
CA SER A 67 21.22 2.32 -14.74
C SER A 67 21.57 3.32 -15.83
N VAL A 68 21.73 4.61 -15.49
CA VAL A 68 22.07 5.67 -16.45
C VAL A 68 23.49 5.50 -17.01
N ALA A 69 24.42 4.95 -16.23
CA ALA A 69 25.76 4.60 -16.69
C ALA A 69 25.80 3.39 -17.65
N GLY A 70 24.67 2.70 -17.84
CA GLY A 70 24.55 1.57 -18.75
C GLY A 70 25.15 0.26 -18.23
N TYR A 71 25.24 0.08 -16.91
CA TYR A 71 25.73 -1.17 -16.30
C TYR A 71 24.75 -2.34 -16.39
N TYR A 72 23.46 -2.06 -16.61
CA TYR A 72 22.43 -3.09 -16.65
C TYR A 72 22.18 -3.58 -18.08
N ASN A 73 22.48 -4.86 -18.31
CA ASN A 73 22.19 -5.54 -19.58
C ASN A 73 20.84 -6.30 -19.51
N SER A 74 20.49 -7.01 -20.59
CA SER A 74 19.21 -7.74 -20.69
C SER A 74 19.02 -8.84 -19.65
N GLN A 75 20.10 -9.42 -19.11
CA GLN A 75 20.00 -10.41 -18.04
C GLN A 75 19.59 -9.75 -16.72
N VAL A 76 20.21 -8.61 -16.41
CA VAL A 76 19.88 -7.83 -15.20
C VAL A 76 18.46 -7.26 -15.29
N ASP A 77 18.05 -6.77 -16.46
CA ASP A 77 16.67 -6.31 -16.71
C ASP A 77 15.63 -7.42 -16.44
N LYS A 78 15.86 -8.64 -16.95
CA LYS A 78 14.99 -9.80 -16.65
C LYS A 78 14.91 -10.08 -15.15
N SER A 79 16.05 -10.07 -14.45
CA SER A 79 16.07 -10.26 -12.99
C SER A 79 15.27 -9.20 -12.26
N PHE A 80 15.38 -7.93 -12.65
CA PHE A 80 14.60 -6.85 -12.05
C PHE A 80 13.09 -7.03 -12.29
N ARG A 81 12.68 -7.41 -13.50
CA ARG A 81 11.28 -7.71 -13.82
C ARG A 81 10.73 -8.86 -12.99
N MET A 82 11.48 -9.95 -12.87
CA MET A 82 11.10 -11.07 -12.02
C MET A 82 11.04 -10.66 -10.55
N GLY A 83 12.00 -9.87 -10.07
CA GLY A 83 12.01 -9.35 -8.70
C GLY A 83 10.77 -8.50 -8.40
N MET A 84 10.39 -7.61 -9.31
CA MET A 84 9.17 -6.80 -9.15
C MET A 84 7.91 -7.65 -9.16
N LEU A 85 7.84 -8.69 -10.01
CA LEU A 85 6.70 -9.60 -10.05
C LEU A 85 6.55 -10.37 -8.73
N TRP A 86 7.65 -10.91 -8.20
CA TRP A 86 7.62 -11.61 -6.91
C TRP A 86 7.28 -10.68 -5.75
N PHE A 87 7.77 -9.45 -5.79
CA PHE A 87 7.39 -8.41 -4.83
C PHE A 87 5.88 -8.13 -4.88
N ILE A 88 5.30 -7.82 -6.05
CA ILE A 88 3.86 -7.59 -6.17
C ILE A 88 3.06 -8.83 -5.71
N LEU A 89 3.51 -10.04 -6.06
CA LEU A 89 2.85 -11.26 -5.61
C LEU A 89 2.86 -11.38 -4.08
N SER A 90 3.96 -11.06 -3.40
CA SER A 90 3.98 -11.07 -1.94
C SER A 90 3.04 -10.02 -1.34
N GLU A 91 2.91 -8.84 -1.96
CA GLU A 91 1.96 -7.82 -1.51
C GLU A 91 0.50 -8.27 -1.71
N VAL A 92 0.19 -8.96 -2.82
CA VAL A 92 -1.13 -9.58 -3.05
C VAL A 92 -1.44 -10.60 -1.95
N MET A 93 -0.48 -11.45 -1.58
CA MET A 93 -0.66 -12.42 -0.49
C MET A 93 -0.82 -11.74 0.88
N PHE A 94 -0.13 -10.63 1.11
CA PHE A 94 -0.31 -9.81 2.30
C PHE A 94 -1.75 -9.28 2.41
N PHE A 95 -2.30 -8.68 1.35
CA PHE A 95 -3.71 -8.25 1.35
C PHE A 95 -4.68 -9.42 1.43
N ALA A 96 -4.37 -10.56 0.80
CA ALA A 96 -5.19 -11.76 0.88
C ALA A 96 -5.38 -12.25 2.32
N ALA A 97 -4.40 -12.06 3.21
CA ALA A 97 -4.56 -12.38 4.63
C ALA A 97 -5.61 -11.48 5.32
N PHE A 98 -5.64 -10.18 5.02
CA PHE A 98 -6.64 -9.27 5.58
C PHE A 98 -8.04 -9.48 5.00
N PHE A 99 -8.15 -9.69 3.68
CA PHE A 99 -9.42 -10.07 3.07
C PHE A 99 -9.90 -11.44 3.57
N GLY A 100 -8.97 -12.37 3.81
CA GLY A 100 -9.25 -13.65 4.44
C GLY A 100 -9.79 -13.50 5.86
N ALA A 101 -9.23 -12.59 6.66
CA ALA A 101 -9.73 -12.28 7.99
C ALA A 101 -11.14 -11.67 7.95
N LEU A 102 -11.39 -10.73 7.02
CA LEU A 102 -12.72 -10.15 6.80
C LEU A 102 -13.75 -11.22 6.39
N PHE A 103 -13.39 -12.06 5.42
CA PHE A 103 -14.23 -13.17 4.96
C PHE A 103 -14.53 -14.14 6.10
N TYR A 104 -13.51 -14.54 6.86
CA TYR A 104 -13.66 -15.44 7.99
C TYR A 104 -14.57 -14.87 9.08
N ALA A 105 -14.42 -13.58 9.38
CA ALA A 105 -15.28 -12.89 10.34
C ALA A 105 -16.74 -12.91 9.89
N ARG A 106 -17.01 -12.50 8.65
CA ARG A 106 -18.37 -12.38 8.08
C ARG A 106 -19.08 -13.72 7.89
N GLN A 107 -18.38 -14.72 7.37
CA GLN A 107 -19.00 -15.97 6.92
C GLN A 107 -18.99 -17.08 7.97
N TYR A 108 -18.13 -16.98 8.99
CA TYR A 108 -17.99 -18.02 10.00
C TYR A 108 -18.06 -17.46 11.41
N SER A 109 -17.14 -16.59 11.80
CA SER A 109 -17.01 -16.18 13.20
C SER A 109 -18.28 -15.51 13.73
N ILE A 110 -18.87 -14.57 13.00
CA ILE A 110 -20.07 -13.84 13.44
C ILE A 110 -21.30 -14.77 13.47
N PRO A 111 -21.62 -15.52 12.40
CA PRO A 111 -22.71 -16.49 12.44
C PRO A 111 -22.60 -17.51 13.59
N TRP A 112 -21.40 -18.01 13.88
CA TRP A 112 -21.18 -18.93 15.01
C TRP A 112 -21.43 -18.27 16.37
N ILE A 113 -21.06 -17.01 16.55
CA ILE A 113 -21.36 -16.25 17.79
C ILE A 113 -22.87 -16.08 17.95
N GLY A 114 -23.62 -15.82 16.87
CA GLY A 114 -25.09 -15.80 16.91
C GLY A 114 -25.76 -17.17 16.91
N GLY A 115 -24.99 -18.27 16.99
CA GLY A 115 -25.52 -19.60 17.26
C GLY A 115 -25.73 -20.51 16.05
N GLU A 116 -25.17 -20.17 14.88
CA GLU A 116 -25.26 -21.01 13.70
C GLU A 116 -24.54 -22.36 13.88
N GLY A 117 -25.10 -23.42 13.29
CA GLY A 117 -24.51 -24.76 13.27
C GLY A 117 -24.55 -25.42 14.64
N ASN A 118 -23.41 -25.91 15.11
CA ASN A 118 -23.29 -26.55 16.42
C ASN A 118 -23.11 -25.55 17.59
N ASN A 119 -23.19 -24.24 17.32
CA ASN A 119 -22.94 -23.18 18.31
C ASN A 119 -24.21 -22.59 18.92
N PHE A 120 -25.37 -23.25 18.78
CA PHE A 120 -26.66 -22.77 19.30
C PHE A 120 -26.59 -22.27 20.76
N PHE A 121 -25.88 -22.99 21.63
CA PHE A 121 -25.73 -22.63 23.04
C PHE A 121 -24.87 -21.37 23.27
N THR A 122 -24.06 -20.95 22.31
CA THR A 122 -23.29 -19.69 22.38
C THR A 122 -24.22 -18.49 22.47
N ASN A 123 -25.23 -18.42 21.60
CA ASN A 123 -26.22 -17.35 21.68
C ASN A 123 -27.14 -17.53 22.89
N LEU A 124 -27.60 -18.77 23.17
CA LEU A 124 -28.55 -19.02 24.27
C LEU A 124 -27.96 -18.75 25.68
N LEU A 125 -26.67 -19.01 25.89
CA LEU A 125 -26.05 -18.97 27.22
C LEU A 125 -25.04 -17.83 27.39
N LEU A 126 -24.25 -17.50 26.36
CA LEU A 126 -23.16 -16.52 26.48
C LEU A 126 -23.58 -15.14 25.96
N TRP A 127 -24.18 -15.09 24.77
CA TRP A 127 -24.49 -13.86 24.05
C TRP A 127 -25.98 -13.75 23.73
N GLN A 128 -26.80 -13.74 24.77
CA GLN A 128 -28.26 -13.70 24.65
C GLN A 128 -28.72 -12.45 23.90
N GLY A 129 -29.51 -12.65 22.85
CA GLY A 129 -30.05 -11.56 22.05
C GLY A 129 -29.07 -10.94 21.06
N TYR A 130 -27.86 -11.48 20.91
CA TYR A 130 -26.95 -11.05 19.84
C TYR A 130 -27.49 -11.50 18.48
N GLU A 131 -27.53 -10.59 17.51
CA GLU A 131 -27.91 -10.88 16.14
C GLU A 131 -26.68 -10.93 15.22
N SER A 132 -26.60 -11.99 14.41
CA SER A 132 -25.55 -12.15 13.39
C SER A 132 -25.83 -11.26 12.18
N THR A 133 -25.43 -10.00 12.28
CA THR A 133 -25.51 -9.02 11.19
C THR A 133 -24.12 -8.52 10.81
N TRP A 134 -24.02 -7.92 9.62
CA TRP A 134 -22.83 -7.20 9.20
C TRP A 134 -23.26 -5.85 8.60
N PRO A 135 -22.62 -4.74 8.98
CA PRO A 135 -21.61 -4.58 10.03
C PRO A 135 -22.16 -4.88 11.43
N THR A 136 -21.29 -5.20 12.40
CA THR A 136 -21.68 -5.52 13.79
C THR A 136 -20.75 -4.83 14.79
N ASN A 137 -21.31 -4.34 15.90
CA ASN A 137 -20.55 -3.88 17.07
C ASN A 137 -20.15 -5.03 18.01
N GLY A 138 -20.41 -6.27 17.63
CA GLY A 138 -20.09 -7.46 18.42
C GLY A 138 -21.04 -7.67 19.60
N PRO A 139 -20.92 -8.80 20.30
CA PRO A 139 -21.77 -9.09 21.44
C PRO A 139 -21.49 -8.12 22.60
N ALA A 140 -22.53 -7.82 23.39
CA ALA A 140 -22.44 -6.89 24.52
C ALA A 140 -21.92 -5.48 24.16
N GLU A 141 -22.17 -5.02 22.93
CA GLU A 141 -21.81 -3.68 22.45
C GLU A 141 -20.32 -3.34 22.60
N VAL A 142 -19.43 -4.34 22.49
CA VAL A 142 -17.97 -4.15 22.62
C VAL A 142 -17.41 -3.10 21.65
N GLY A 143 -18.00 -2.98 20.46
CA GLY A 143 -17.66 -1.97 19.46
C GLY A 143 -18.38 -0.63 19.62
N GLY A 144 -19.25 -0.49 20.61
CA GLY A 144 -20.07 0.70 20.83
C GLY A 144 -21.05 1.00 19.69
N ASP A 145 -21.62 2.20 19.73
CA ASP A 145 -22.48 2.72 18.67
C ASP A 145 -21.65 3.42 17.60
N TYR A 146 -21.80 3.03 16.35
CA TYR A 146 -21.12 3.67 15.22
C TYR A 146 -21.96 3.57 13.95
N GLU A 147 -21.68 4.46 13.00
CA GLU A 147 -22.21 4.38 11.65
C GLU A 147 -21.16 3.78 10.71
N ALA A 148 -21.60 2.88 9.84
CA ALA A 148 -20.74 2.30 8.81
C ALA A 148 -20.56 3.26 7.63
N MET A 149 -19.35 3.30 7.06
CA MET A 149 -19.06 4.17 5.93
C MET A 149 -19.85 3.71 4.69
N PRO A 150 -20.76 4.54 4.14
CA PRO A 150 -21.54 4.15 2.98
C PRO A 150 -20.67 4.06 1.72
N PRO A 151 -21.01 3.19 0.74
CA PRO A 151 -20.21 3.04 -0.49
C PRO A 151 -20.30 4.24 -1.43
N MET A 152 -21.40 4.99 -1.36
CA MET A 152 -21.61 6.18 -2.18
C MET A 152 -20.98 7.42 -1.52
N GLY A 153 -20.71 8.45 -2.33
CA GLY A 153 -20.02 9.66 -1.87
C GLY A 153 -18.51 9.52 -1.99
N LEU A 154 -17.77 9.73 -0.91
CA LEU A 154 -16.30 9.76 -0.94
C LEU A 154 -15.66 8.45 -1.42
N PRO A 155 -16.09 7.24 -1.01
CA PRO A 155 -15.49 6.01 -1.51
C PRO A 155 -15.66 5.86 -3.02
N ALA A 156 -16.85 6.17 -3.56
CA ALA A 156 -17.11 6.14 -5.00
C ALA A 156 -16.28 7.18 -5.77
N ILE A 157 -16.11 8.39 -5.21
CA ILE A 157 -15.23 9.43 -5.78
C ILE A 157 -13.78 8.95 -5.80
N ASN A 158 -13.28 8.38 -4.71
CA ASN A 158 -11.95 7.81 -4.61
C ASN A 158 -11.72 6.68 -5.61
N THR A 159 -12.73 5.82 -5.84
CA THR A 159 -12.71 4.81 -6.91
C THR A 159 -12.56 5.45 -8.28
N ALA A 160 -13.33 6.48 -8.59
CA ALA A 160 -13.23 7.18 -9.88
C ALA A 160 -11.86 7.85 -10.07
N ILE A 161 -11.29 8.43 -9.00
CA ILE A 161 -9.96 9.05 -9.01
C ILE A 161 -8.89 8.02 -9.35
N LEU A 162 -8.87 6.86 -8.66
CA LEU A 162 -7.86 5.83 -8.92
C LEU A 162 -8.01 5.23 -10.32
N LEU A 163 -9.22 4.90 -10.76
CA LEU A 163 -9.45 4.40 -12.12
C LEU A 163 -9.00 5.41 -13.18
N THR A 164 -9.27 6.70 -12.97
CA THR A 164 -8.81 7.77 -13.87
C THR A 164 -7.29 7.85 -13.87
N SER A 165 -6.64 7.70 -12.70
CA SER A 165 -5.19 7.69 -12.59
C SER A 165 -4.55 6.50 -13.32
N GLY A 166 -5.19 5.32 -13.30
CA GLY A 166 -4.81 4.13 -14.07
C GLY A 166 -4.87 4.37 -15.59
N ILE A 167 -5.84 5.15 -16.07
CA ILE A 167 -5.91 5.57 -17.47
C ILE A 167 -4.77 6.54 -17.79
N THR A 168 -4.53 7.55 -16.96
CA THR A 168 -3.50 8.56 -17.23
C THR A 168 -2.09 7.99 -17.25
N ILE A 169 -1.77 7.00 -16.40
CA ILE A 169 -0.46 6.33 -16.43
C ILE A 169 -0.31 5.41 -17.63
N THR A 170 -1.40 4.77 -18.07
CA THR A 170 -1.42 3.96 -19.29
C THR A 170 -1.17 4.83 -20.53
N ILE A 171 -1.79 6.01 -20.61
CA ILE A 171 -1.53 7.00 -21.67
C ILE A 171 -0.06 7.45 -21.61
N ALA A 172 0.47 7.72 -20.42
CA ALA A 172 1.87 8.08 -20.25
C ALA A 172 2.82 6.98 -20.74
N HIS A 173 2.51 5.71 -20.48
CA HIS A 173 3.31 4.58 -20.94
C HIS A 173 3.37 4.49 -22.47
N HIS A 174 2.23 4.63 -23.15
CA HIS A 174 2.19 4.66 -24.63
C HIS A 174 2.99 5.86 -25.17
N ALA A 175 2.82 7.04 -24.56
CA ALA A 175 3.57 8.22 -24.94
C ALA A 175 5.10 8.08 -24.73
N LEU A 176 5.54 7.27 -23.75
CA LEU A 176 6.96 6.93 -23.57
C LEU A 176 7.49 6.15 -24.77
N LYS A 177 6.74 5.14 -25.22
CA LYS A 177 7.12 4.30 -26.37
C LYS A 177 7.12 5.08 -27.68
N ASP A 178 6.19 6.01 -27.84
CA ASP A 178 6.09 6.91 -28.99
C ASP A 178 7.05 8.11 -28.91
N MET A 179 7.89 8.19 -27.86
CA MET A 179 8.80 9.31 -27.61
C MET A 179 8.12 10.69 -27.50
N ASN A 180 6.81 10.71 -27.21
CA ASN A 180 6.05 11.94 -27.00
C ASN A 180 6.23 12.45 -25.56
N ARG A 181 7.30 13.20 -25.35
CA ARG A 181 7.70 13.71 -24.02
C ARG A 181 6.64 14.59 -23.35
N ARG A 182 5.85 15.34 -24.11
CA ARG A 182 4.82 16.23 -23.57
C ARG A 182 3.68 15.42 -22.95
N ILE A 183 3.14 14.46 -23.69
CA ILE A 183 2.04 13.61 -23.20
C ILE A 183 2.53 12.70 -22.07
N LEU A 184 3.74 12.13 -22.19
CA LEU A 184 4.37 11.35 -21.13
C LEU A 184 4.43 12.13 -19.80
N SER A 185 4.98 13.35 -19.85
CA SER A 185 5.14 14.16 -18.63
C SER A 185 3.80 14.61 -18.05
N LEU A 186 2.83 15.02 -18.88
CA LEU A 186 1.52 15.45 -18.42
C LEU A 186 0.68 14.28 -17.86
N GLY A 187 0.71 13.12 -18.49
CA GLY A 187 0.00 11.92 -18.00
C GLY A 187 0.54 11.44 -16.66
N LEU A 188 1.87 11.45 -16.48
CA LEU A 188 2.49 11.15 -15.19
C LEU A 188 2.15 12.20 -14.12
N LEU A 189 2.20 13.48 -14.46
CA LEU A 189 1.84 14.55 -13.51
C LEU A 189 0.37 14.41 -13.07
N ALA A 190 -0.54 14.13 -13.99
CA ALA A 190 -1.95 13.90 -13.68
C ALA A 190 -2.12 12.68 -12.76
N THR A 191 -1.45 11.56 -13.06
CA THR A 191 -1.48 10.35 -12.22
C THR A 191 -1.01 10.65 -10.81
N TRP A 192 0.12 11.37 -10.68
CA TRP A 192 0.68 11.76 -9.39
C TRP A 192 -0.25 12.66 -8.58
N LEU A 193 -0.85 13.67 -9.20
CA LEU A 193 -1.81 14.56 -8.55
C LEU A 193 -3.06 13.81 -8.08
N LEU A 194 -3.60 12.90 -8.90
CA LEU A 194 -4.75 12.07 -8.55
C LEU A 194 -4.43 11.13 -7.39
N GLY A 195 -3.23 10.54 -7.36
CA GLY A 195 -2.76 9.71 -6.26
C GLY A 195 -2.69 10.46 -4.92
N PHE A 196 -2.11 11.68 -4.91
CA PHE A 196 -2.07 12.50 -3.70
C PHE A 196 -3.45 13.04 -3.29
N LEU A 197 -4.31 13.33 -4.27
CA LEU A 197 -5.69 13.71 -4.01
C LEU A 197 -6.45 12.58 -3.30
N PHE A 198 -6.31 11.34 -3.79
CA PHE A 198 -6.88 10.16 -3.12
C PHE A 198 -6.41 10.06 -1.66
N VAL A 199 -5.10 10.21 -1.39
CA VAL A 199 -4.57 10.14 -0.01
C VAL A 199 -5.16 11.23 0.88
N GLY A 200 -5.32 12.45 0.37
CA GLY A 200 -5.95 13.56 1.10
C GLY A 200 -7.43 13.30 1.40
N LEU A 201 -8.19 12.78 0.43
CA LEU A 201 -9.60 12.42 0.61
C LEU A 201 -9.76 11.24 1.58
N GLN A 202 -8.87 10.26 1.54
CA GLN A 202 -8.88 9.13 2.47
C GLN A 202 -8.58 9.60 3.90
N ALA A 203 -7.65 10.54 4.09
CA ALA A 203 -7.40 11.13 5.39
C ALA A 203 -8.63 11.89 5.92
N TYR A 204 -9.33 12.62 5.05
CA TYR A 204 -10.58 13.28 5.40
C TYR A 204 -11.68 12.28 5.77
N GLU A 205 -11.81 11.17 5.03
CA GLU A 205 -12.75 10.09 5.35
C GLU A 205 -12.48 9.52 6.75
N TYR A 206 -11.21 9.31 7.12
CA TYR A 206 -10.86 8.84 8.46
C TYR A 206 -11.20 9.85 9.54
N MET A 207 -10.92 11.13 9.32
CA MET A 207 -11.29 12.18 10.28
C MET A 207 -12.82 12.20 10.50
N HIS A 208 -13.59 12.16 9.41
CA HIS A 208 -15.05 12.12 9.49
C HIS A 208 -15.58 10.85 10.18
N ALA A 209 -14.99 9.69 9.86
CA ALA A 209 -15.35 8.43 10.49
C ALA A 209 -15.12 8.44 12.01
N TYR A 210 -13.99 8.98 12.46
CA TYR A 210 -13.69 9.11 13.90
C TYR A 210 -14.57 10.16 14.59
N GLU A 211 -14.73 11.35 14.01
CA GLU A 211 -15.35 12.49 14.70
C GLU A 211 -16.89 12.50 14.62
N ALA A 212 -17.46 12.12 13.47
CA ALA A 212 -18.89 12.23 13.21
C ALA A 212 -19.63 10.89 13.28
N MET A 213 -18.96 9.79 12.92
CA MET A 213 -19.60 8.46 12.80
C MET A 213 -19.26 7.53 13.97
N ASN A 214 -18.39 7.96 14.89
CA ASN A 214 -17.84 7.15 15.98
C ASN A 214 -17.24 5.80 15.52
N LEU A 215 -16.86 5.71 14.24
CA LEU A 215 -16.22 4.55 13.64
C LEU A 215 -14.72 4.66 13.91
N THR A 216 -14.24 3.93 14.91
CA THR A 216 -12.85 3.95 15.35
C THR A 216 -12.18 2.58 15.14
N LEU A 217 -10.87 2.50 15.37
CA LEU A 217 -10.17 1.20 15.47
C LEU A 217 -10.75 0.30 16.58
N GLY A 218 -11.40 0.89 17.58
CA GLY A 218 -12.05 0.18 18.68
C GLY A 218 -13.48 -0.27 18.39
N SER A 219 -14.07 0.07 17.23
CA SER A 219 -15.44 -0.27 16.85
C SER A 219 -15.61 -1.74 16.42
N GLY A 220 -15.10 -2.65 17.26
CA GLY A 220 -15.15 -4.08 17.09
C GLY A 220 -14.39 -4.59 15.86
N ILE A 221 -14.85 -5.73 15.33
CA ILE A 221 -14.23 -6.37 14.17
C ILE A 221 -14.44 -5.57 12.88
N TYR A 222 -15.54 -4.82 12.77
CA TYR A 222 -15.78 -3.96 11.62
C TYR A 222 -14.75 -2.81 11.56
N GLY A 223 -14.62 -2.02 12.63
CA GLY A 223 -13.65 -0.92 12.69
C GLY A 223 -12.21 -1.38 12.47
N SER A 224 -11.80 -2.45 13.15
CA SER A 224 -10.44 -3.00 13.00
C SER A 224 -10.16 -3.51 11.58
N THR A 225 -11.07 -4.28 10.96
CA THR A 225 -10.88 -4.72 9.56
C THR A 225 -10.93 -3.56 8.58
N PHE A 226 -11.86 -2.60 8.75
CA PHE A 226 -11.97 -1.40 7.93
C PHE A 226 -10.65 -0.61 7.89
N TYR A 227 -10.13 -0.21 9.06
CA TYR A 227 -8.93 0.61 9.14
C TYR A 227 -7.65 -0.14 8.79
N MET A 228 -7.54 -1.44 9.09
CA MET A 228 -6.35 -2.21 8.72
C MET A 228 -6.28 -2.42 7.21
N LEU A 229 -7.39 -2.80 6.57
CA LEU A 229 -7.47 -3.01 5.12
C LEU A 229 -7.23 -1.71 4.35
N THR A 230 -8.00 -0.66 4.67
CA THR A 230 -7.90 0.63 3.97
C THR A 230 -6.63 1.39 4.35
N GLY A 231 -6.12 1.21 5.58
CA GLY A 231 -4.93 1.90 6.06
C GLY A 231 -3.65 1.36 5.44
N PHE A 232 -3.52 0.03 5.34
CA PHE A 232 -2.40 -0.55 4.57
C PHE A 232 -2.50 -0.17 3.10
N HIS A 233 -3.69 -0.16 2.50
CA HIS A 233 -3.85 0.34 1.13
C HIS A 233 -3.42 1.80 0.99
N GLY A 234 -3.85 2.69 1.87
CA GLY A 234 -3.44 4.10 1.88
C GLY A 234 -1.91 4.27 2.01
N LEU A 235 -1.24 3.41 2.78
CA LEU A 235 0.22 3.34 2.82
C LEU A 235 0.81 2.98 1.45
N HIS A 236 0.26 1.96 0.78
CA HIS A 236 0.72 1.56 -0.55
C HIS A 236 0.47 2.65 -1.60
N VAL A 237 -0.68 3.34 -1.57
CA VAL A 237 -0.94 4.49 -2.45
C VAL A 237 0.07 5.60 -2.21
N THR A 238 0.41 5.89 -0.95
CA THR A 238 1.40 6.92 -0.59
C THR A 238 2.80 6.56 -1.12
N LEU A 239 3.20 5.30 -0.97
CA LEU A 239 4.46 4.78 -1.54
C LEU A 239 4.43 4.85 -3.08
N GLY A 240 3.34 4.43 -3.71
CA GLY A 240 3.10 4.51 -5.14
C GLY A 240 3.21 5.94 -5.68
N ALA A 241 2.55 6.89 -5.02
CA ALA A 241 2.58 8.31 -5.40
C ALA A 241 3.99 8.91 -5.24
N THR A 242 4.72 8.51 -4.20
CA THR A 242 6.13 8.89 -4.02
C THR A 242 7.02 8.32 -5.13
N MET A 243 6.82 7.05 -5.50
CA MET A 243 7.53 6.43 -6.63
C MET A 243 7.21 7.11 -7.95
N LEU A 244 5.93 7.44 -8.21
CA LEU A 244 5.51 8.19 -9.40
C LEU A 244 6.16 9.57 -9.49
N LEU A 245 6.29 10.28 -8.37
CA LEU A 245 7.02 11.54 -8.31
C LEU A 245 8.48 11.35 -8.77
N VAL A 246 9.16 10.33 -8.25
CA VAL A 246 10.55 10.03 -8.63
C VAL A 246 10.65 9.68 -10.12
N ILE A 247 9.71 8.89 -10.66
CA ILE A 247 9.66 8.56 -12.09
C ILE A 247 9.40 9.81 -12.93
N TRP A 248 8.48 10.68 -12.54
CA TRP A 248 8.22 11.93 -13.23
C TRP A 248 9.46 12.84 -13.27
N LEU A 249 10.17 13.00 -12.14
CA LEU A 249 11.43 13.74 -12.10
C LEU A 249 12.51 13.12 -13.00
N ARG A 250 12.58 11.79 -13.10
CA ARG A 250 13.50 11.08 -14.01
C ARG A 250 13.11 11.25 -15.48
N VAL A 251 11.82 11.30 -15.80
CA VAL A 251 11.31 11.62 -17.14
C VAL A 251 11.72 13.04 -17.54
N LEU A 252 11.56 14.02 -16.65
CA LEU A 252 11.98 15.40 -16.90
C LEU A 252 13.49 15.49 -17.20
N LYS A 253 14.31 14.70 -16.49
CA LYS A 253 15.76 14.57 -16.75
C LYS A 253 16.13 13.72 -17.97
N GLY A 254 15.17 13.07 -18.62
CA GLY A 254 15.41 12.25 -19.81
C GLY A 254 16.12 10.92 -19.55
N HIS A 255 15.91 10.30 -18.39
CA HIS A 255 16.56 9.03 -18.02
C HIS A 255 15.97 7.77 -18.68
N PHE A 256 15.00 7.90 -19.60
CA PHE A 256 14.25 6.77 -20.15
C PHE A 256 14.25 6.79 -21.68
N THR A 257 14.30 5.60 -22.28
CA THR A 257 14.10 5.35 -23.72
C THR A 257 13.03 4.27 -23.93
N PRO A 258 12.48 4.12 -25.15
CA PRO A 258 11.48 3.10 -25.45
C PRO A 258 11.97 1.67 -25.22
N GLU A 259 13.28 1.45 -25.18
CA GLU A 259 13.90 0.14 -24.94
C GLU A 259 14.35 -0.02 -23.48
N ASN A 260 14.67 1.09 -22.79
CA ASN A 260 15.18 1.08 -21.43
C ASN A 260 14.35 2.00 -20.51
N HIS A 261 13.28 1.43 -19.97
CA HIS A 261 12.34 2.12 -19.09
C HIS A 261 11.73 1.20 -18.02
N PHE A 262 12.44 0.13 -17.62
CA PHE A 262 11.95 -0.82 -16.62
C PHE A 262 11.45 -0.15 -15.33
N ALA A 263 12.16 0.86 -14.82
CA ALA A 263 11.73 1.51 -13.58
C ALA A 263 10.39 2.24 -13.74
N PHE A 264 10.07 2.75 -14.94
CA PHE A 264 8.73 3.28 -15.23
C PHE A 264 7.71 2.13 -15.20
N GLU A 265 7.99 1.02 -15.89
CA GLU A 265 7.07 -0.13 -15.95
C GLU A 265 6.83 -0.74 -14.57
N ALA A 266 7.86 -0.90 -13.75
CA ALA A 266 7.74 -1.40 -12.39
C ALA A 266 6.81 -0.54 -11.54
N VAL A 267 6.96 0.78 -11.59
CA VAL A 267 6.08 1.71 -10.85
C VAL A 267 4.66 1.70 -11.44
N ALA A 268 4.51 1.55 -12.76
CA ALA A 268 3.19 1.41 -13.37
C ALA A 268 2.49 0.09 -12.97
N TRP A 269 3.22 -1.03 -12.90
CA TRP A 269 2.70 -2.30 -12.41
C TRP A 269 2.29 -2.20 -10.94
N TYR A 270 3.10 -1.54 -10.11
CA TYR A 270 2.74 -1.28 -8.72
C TYR A 270 1.48 -0.41 -8.60
N TRP A 271 1.37 0.63 -9.43
CA TRP A 271 0.20 1.52 -9.41
C TRP A 271 -1.09 0.78 -9.78
N HIS A 272 -1.06 -0.05 -10.84
CA HIS A 272 -2.19 -0.89 -11.19
C HIS A 272 -2.52 -1.95 -10.13
N PHE A 273 -1.51 -2.49 -9.45
CA PHE A 273 -1.73 -3.37 -8.30
C PHE A 273 -2.53 -2.63 -7.20
N VAL A 274 -2.14 -1.40 -6.87
CA VAL A 274 -2.84 -0.56 -5.89
C VAL A 274 -4.28 -0.26 -6.32
N ASP A 275 -4.53 -0.01 -7.61
CA ASP A 275 -5.88 0.17 -8.16
C ASP A 275 -6.73 -1.10 -7.97
N VAL A 276 -6.18 -2.28 -8.27
CA VAL A 276 -6.89 -3.57 -8.16
C VAL A 276 -7.23 -3.88 -6.70
N VAL A 277 -6.31 -3.64 -5.76
CA VAL A 277 -6.60 -3.80 -4.33
C VAL A 277 -7.70 -2.85 -3.89
N TRP A 278 -7.70 -1.59 -4.35
CA TRP A 278 -8.78 -0.65 -4.04
C TRP A 278 -10.14 -1.13 -4.53
N LEU A 279 -10.24 -1.68 -5.74
CA LEU A 279 -11.49 -2.24 -6.24
C LEU A 279 -12.00 -3.38 -5.34
N GLY A 280 -11.10 -4.24 -4.86
CA GLY A 280 -11.43 -5.24 -3.84
C GLY A 280 -11.95 -4.60 -2.56
N LEU A 281 -11.31 -3.54 -2.06
CA LEU A 281 -11.75 -2.81 -0.87
C LEU A 281 -13.13 -2.19 -1.08
N TYR A 282 -13.34 -1.48 -2.18
CA TYR A 282 -14.60 -0.85 -2.50
C TYR A 282 -15.76 -1.86 -2.51
N ILE A 283 -15.55 -3.01 -3.14
CA ILE A 283 -16.58 -4.07 -3.21
C ILE A 283 -16.79 -4.72 -1.84
N PHE A 284 -15.73 -5.19 -1.19
CA PHE A 284 -15.87 -6.07 -0.02
C PHE A 284 -15.93 -5.33 1.31
N VAL A 285 -15.44 -4.10 1.41
CA VAL A 285 -15.43 -3.32 2.67
C VAL A 285 -16.54 -2.28 2.71
N TYR A 286 -16.75 -1.58 1.60
CA TYR A 286 -17.71 -0.47 1.54
C TYR A 286 -19.09 -0.89 1.00
N TRP A 287 -19.14 -1.76 -0.01
CA TRP A 287 -20.40 -2.07 -0.70
C TRP A 287 -21.15 -3.28 -0.10
N LEU A 288 -20.43 -4.38 0.13
CA LEU A 288 -20.96 -5.61 0.75
C LEU A 288 -20.74 -5.59 2.25
#